data_AF-A0A0G1DKB2-F1
#
_entry.id   AF-A0A0G1DKB2-F1
#
_cell.length_a   1.000
_cell.length_b   1.000
_cell.length_c   1.000
_cell.angle_alpha   90.00
_cell.angle_beta   90.00
_cell.angle_gamma   90.00
#
_symmetry.space_group_name_H-M   'P 1'
#
loop_
_entity.id
_entity.type
_entity.pdbx_description
1 polymer ?
#
loop_
_entity_poly.entity_id
_entity_poly.type
_entity_poly.pdbx_seq_one_letter_code
_entity_poly.pdbx_strand_id
1 'polypeptide(L)'
;MENLKVAREMGDLSENAAYKVARMELSAIDSRLRYLQKLILTAKITEVSKTGRAGIGSSVRYKNDNREGVYQIVGSVESDPSQNKISHLSPIGHAFMGKKSGDKVMIRTPQGQAEYDILSID
;
A
#
# COMPACT_ATOMS: atom_id res chain seq x y z
N MET A 1 -13.25 -56.44 6.37
CA MET A 1 -12.30 -56.00 5.31
C MET A 1 -12.71 -54.67 4.64
N GLU A 2 -13.83 -54.05 5.02
CA GLU A 2 -14.32 -52.81 4.39
C GLU A 2 -13.55 -51.56 4.85
N ASN A 3 -13.22 -51.49 6.14
CA ASN A 3 -12.51 -50.35 6.74
C ASN A 3 -11.10 -50.12 6.17
N LEU A 4 -10.45 -51.16 5.64
CA LEU A 4 -9.10 -51.05 5.09
C LEU A 4 -9.08 -50.41 3.68
N LYS A 5 -10.14 -50.61 2.89
CA LYS A 5 -10.27 -49.98 1.56
C LYS A 5 -10.57 -48.49 1.68
N VAL A 6 -11.49 -48.11 2.57
CA VAL A 6 -11.85 -46.71 2.83
C VAL A 6 -10.66 -45.92 3.38
N ALA A 7 -9.89 -46.49 4.31
CA ALA A 7 -8.68 -45.84 4.83
C ALA A 7 -7.59 -45.62 3.76
N ARG A 8 -7.47 -46.55 2.80
CA ARG A 8 -6.49 -46.43 1.69
C ARG A 8 -6.91 -45.39 0.66
N GLU A 9 -8.20 -45.32 0.33
CA GLU A 9 -8.77 -44.29 -0.57
C GLU A 9 -8.74 -42.89 0.07
N MET A 10 -9.02 -42.77 1.37
CA MET A 10 -8.86 -41.50 2.10
C MET A 10 -7.40 -41.07 2.22
N GLY A 11 -6.46 -42.02 2.31
CA GLY A 11 -5.02 -41.76 2.27
C GLY A 11 -4.57 -41.19 0.93
N ASP A 12 -4.99 -41.81 -0.18
CA ASP A 12 -4.66 -41.35 -1.54
C ASP A 12 -5.28 -39.97 -1.86
N LEU A 13 -6.52 -39.71 -1.41
CA LEU A 13 -7.16 -38.40 -1.54
C LEU A 13 -6.52 -37.34 -0.61
N SER A 14 -6.19 -37.69 0.63
CA SER A 14 -5.58 -36.76 1.60
C SER A 14 -4.13 -36.41 1.24
N GLU A 15 -3.34 -37.38 0.79
CA GLU A 15 -1.97 -37.14 0.31
C GLU A 15 -1.99 -36.27 -0.95
N ASN A 16 -2.89 -36.52 -1.89
CA ASN A 16 -3.04 -35.68 -3.07
C ASN A 16 -3.57 -34.27 -2.73
N ALA A 17 -4.46 -34.14 -1.75
CA ALA A 17 -4.94 -32.84 -1.28
C ALA A 17 -3.84 -32.05 -0.58
N ALA A 18 -3.11 -32.68 0.35
CA ALA A 18 -1.99 -32.07 1.05
C ALA A 18 -0.87 -31.67 0.07
N TYR A 19 -0.55 -32.52 -0.90
CA TYR A 19 0.41 -32.21 -1.96
C TYR A 19 -0.03 -31.02 -2.81
N LYS A 20 -1.31 -30.95 -3.21
CA LYS A 20 -1.85 -29.81 -3.97
C LYS A 20 -1.81 -28.52 -3.16
N VAL A 21 -2.17 -28.56 -1.87
CA VAL A 21 -2.09 -27.40 -0.97
C VAL A 21 -0.65 -26.92 -0.83
N ALA A 22 0.28 -27.83 -0.53
CA ALA A 22 1.71 -27.50 -0.42
C ALA A 22 2.26 -26.89 -1.73
N ARG A 23 1.83 -27.40 -2.89
CA ARG A 23 2.21 -26.83 -4.20
C ARG A 23 1.63 -25.43 -4.42
N MET A 24 0.39 -25.18 -4.00
CA MET A 24 -0.23 -23.84 -4.08
C MET A 24 0.47 -22.84 -3.16
N GLU A 25 0.77 -23.25 -1.94
CA GLU A 25 1.53 -22.43 -0.97
C GLU A 25 2.93 -22.10 -1.52
N LEU A 26 3.65 -23.09 -2.05
CA LEU A 26 4.95 -22.87 -2.69
C LEU A 26 4.83 -21.89 -3.87
N SER A 27 3.82 -22.05 -4.74
CA SER A 27 3.59 -21.13 -5.86
C SER A 27 3.28 -19.70 -5.38
N ALA A 28 2.56 -19.55 -4.27
CA ALA A 28 2.29 -18.24 -3.67
C ALA A 28 3.57 -17.61 -3.11
N ILE A 29 4.41 -18.40 -2.43
CA ILE A 29 5.72 -17.97 -1.92
C ILE A 29 6.63 -17.53 -3.07
N ASP A 30 6.76 -18.34 -4.12
CA ASP A 30 7.59 -18.02 -5.29
C ASP A 30 7.09 -16.74 -6.00
N SER A 31 5.78 -16.57 -6.10
CA SER A 31 5.18 -15.37 -6.68
C SER A 31 5.48 -14.14 -5.82
N ARG A 32 5.42 -14.27 -4.49
CA ARG A 32 5.81 -13.21 -3.56
C ARG A 32 7.29 -12.89 -3.66
N LEU A 33 8.15 -13.90 -3.77
CA LEU A 33 9.60 -13.74 -3.91
C LEU A 33 9.94 -12.95 -5.19
N ARG A 34 9.40 -13.35 -6.34
CA ARG A 34 9.62 -12.64 -7.61
C ARG A 34 9.16 -11.18 -7.55
N TYR A 35 8.02 -10.93 -6.91
CA TYR A 35 7.52 -9.57 -6.71
C TYR A 35 8.48 -8.73 -5.86
N LEU A 36 8.94 -9.26 -4.71
CA LEU A 36 9.88 -8.56 -3.83
C LEU A 36 11.23 -8.32 -4.50
N GLN A 37 11.76 -9.30 -5.24
CA GLN A 37 13.00 -9.13 -6.02
C GLN A 37 12.86 -8.00 -7.05
N LYS A 38 11.74 -7.95 -7.78
CA LYS A 38 11.48 -6.87 -8.74
C LYS A 38 11.40 -5.51 -8.04
N LEU A 39 10.75 -5.44 -6.88
CA LEU A 39 10.69 -4.20 -6.10
C LEU A 39 12.08 -3.71 -5.72
N ILE A 40 12.95 -4.59 -5.19
CA ILE A 40 14.32 -4.24 -4.81
C ILE A 40 15.11 -3.75 -6.04
N LEU A 41 15.03 -4.47 -7.16
CA LEU A 41 15.76 -4.13 -8.39
C LEU A 41 15.31 -2.81 -9.04
N THR A 42 14.06 -2.41 -8.83
CA THR A 42 13.48 -1.20 -9.46
C THR A 42 13.30 -0.03 -8.50
N ALA A 43 13.62 -0.22 -7.21
CA ALA A 43 13.52 0.83 -6.21
C ALA A 43 14.53 1.94 -6.51
N LYS A 44 14.06 3.19 -6.44
CA LYS A 44 14.91 4.39 -6.50
C LYS A 44 14.85 5.08 -5.15
N ILE A 45 16.02 5.28 -4.53
CA ILE A 45 16.14 6.06 -3.30
C ILE A 45 15.94 7.54 -3.66
N THR A 46 14.99 8.19 -2.99
CA THR A 46 14.71 9.61 -3.12
C THR A 46 15.01 10.27 -1.78
N GLU A 47 15.76 11.37 -1.82
CA GLU A 47 15.97 12.22 -0.65
C GLU A 47 14.76 13.15 -0.45
N VAL A 48 14.43 13.42 0.81
CA VAL A 48 13.38 14.40 1.14
C VAL A 48 13.88 15.79 0.76
N SER A 49 13.25 16.40 -0.24
CA SER A 49 13.60 17.73 -0.73
C SER A 49 13.31 18.79 0.33
N LYS A 50 14.34 19.48 0.83
CA LYS A 50 14.20 20.62 1.77
C LYS A 50 13.72 21.92 1.12
N THR A 51 12.91 21.81 0.07
CA THR A 51 12.44 22.96 -0.72
C THR A 51 11.21 23.65 -0.13
N GLY A 52 10.73 23.21 1.05
CA GLY A 52 9.45 23.67 1.62
C GLY A 52 8.24 23.29 0.77
N ARG A 53 8.41 22.27 -0.10
CA ARG A 53 7.38 21.75 -0.98
C ARG A 53 7.16 20.28 -0.68
N ALA A 54 5.91 19.85 -0.74
CA ALA A 54 5.53 18.48 -0.45
C ALA A 54 6.07 17.53 -1.54
N GLY A 55 6.80 16.52 -1.11
CA GLY A 55 7.37 15.49 -1.96
C GLY A 55 7.26 14.11 -1.32
N ILE A 56 7.81 13.09 -1.99
CA ILE A 56 7.93 11.76 -1.40
C ILE A 56 8.81 11.86 -0.15
N GLY A 57 8.32 11.33 0.96
CA GLY A 57 8.92 11.38 2.30
C GLY A 57 8.43 12.54 3.16
N SER A 58 7.80 13.56 2.59
CA SER A 58 7.29 14.71 3.35
C SER A 58 6.09 14.36 4.22
N SER A 59 6.01 15.01 5.37
CA SER A 59 4.82 15.01 6.24
C SER A 59 4.03 16.30 6.02
N VAL A 60 2.83 16.18 5.47
CA VAL A 60 1.94 17.29 5.16
C VAL A 60 0.86 17.39 6.22
N ARG A 61 0.89 18.46 7.00
CA ARG A 61 -0.21 18.81 7.91
C ARG A 61 -1.31 19.50 7.11
N TYR A 62 -2.54 19.00 7.22
CA TYR A 62 -3.68 19.50 6.48
C TYR A 62 -4.86 19.80 7.39
N LYS A 63 -5.76 20.63 6.89
CA LYS A 63 -7.10 20.86 7.42
C LYS A 63 -8.13 20.66 6.32
N ASN A 64 -9.23 19.99 6.63
CA ASN A 64 -10.44 19.99 5.80
C ASN A 64 -11.66 20.25 6.69
N ASP A 65 -12.86 20.29 6.10
CA ASP A 65 -14.11 20.58 6.80
C ASP A 65 -14.41 19.63 7.97
N ASN A 66 -13.88 18.41 7.92
CA ASN A 66 -14.15 17.39 8.92
C ASN A 66 -13.10 17.38 10.04
N ARG A 67 -11.81 17.59 9.72
CA ARG A 67 -10.72 17.45 10.69
C ARG A 67 -9.40 18.09 10.22
N GLU A 68 -8.51 18.23 11.18
CA GLU A 68 -7.08 18.45 10.95
C GLU A 68 -6.31 17.14 11.12
N GLY A 69 -5.22 16.97 10.37
CA GLY A 69 -4.40 15.76 10.44
C GLY A 69 -3.06 15.93 9.76
N VAL A 70 -2.28 14.84 9.74
CA VAL A 70 -0.99 14.77 9.06
C VAL A 70 -1.00 13.57 8.15
N TYR A 71 -0.59 13.75 6.91
CA TYR A 71 -0.32 12.67 5.96
C TYR A 71 1.16 12.61 5.61
N GLN A 72 1.74 11.42 5.63
CA GLN A 72 3.08 11.20 5.07
C GLN A 72 2.95 10.72 3.62
N ILE A 73 3.55 11.44 2.68
CA ILE A 73 3.56 11.04 1.28
C ILE A 73 4.66 10.00 1.06
N VAL A 74 4.30 8.83 0.55
CA VAL A 74 5.22 7.69 0.38
C VAL A 74 5.08 7.04 -1.00
N GLY A 75 5.93 6.05 -1.29
CA GLY A 75 5.76 5.18 -2.45
C GLY A 75 4.46 4.37 -2.39
N SER A 76 3.94 3.91 -3.53
CA SER A 76 2.72 3.08 -3.58
C SER A 76 2.85 1.75 -2.82
N VAL A 77 4.07 1.24 -2.67
CA VAL A 77 4.34 -0.01 -1.96
C VAL A 77 4.29 0.19 -0.43
N GLU A 78 4.56 1.40 0.03
CA GLU A 78 4.67 1.75 1.45
C GLU A 78 3.40 2.41 2.00
N SER A 79 2.43 2.68 1.13
CA SER A 79 1.21 3.37 1.51
C SER A 79 0.36 2.51 2.43
N ASP A 80 -0.02 3.10 3.55
CA ASP A 80 -0.90 2.53 4.55
C ASP A 80 -1.80 3.64 5.09
N PRO A 81 -3.03 3.78 4.55
CA PRO A 81 -3.98 4.80 5.00
C PRO A 81 -4.33 4.70 6.49
N SER A 82 -4.23 3.52 7.12
CA SER A 82 -4.50 3.35 8.55
C SER A 82 -3.44 4.04 9.42
N GLN A 83 -2.22 4.17 8.90
CA GLN A 83 -1.10 4.87 9.52
C GLN A 83 -0.89 6.28 8.94
N ASN A 84 -1.88 6.82 8.23
CA ASN A 84 -1.79 8.10 7.52
C ASN A 84 -0.62 8.19 6.52
N LYS A 85 -0.19 7.06 5.96
CA LYS A 85 0.79 7.00 4.86
C LYS A 85 0.05 6.91 3.54
N ILE A 86 0.12 7.96 2.73
CA ILE A 86 -0.58 8.02 1.44
C ILE A 86 0.39 7.87 0.28
N SER A 87 -0.01 7.12 -0.74
CA SER A 87 0.78 7.02 -1.95
C SER A 87 0.80 8.36 -2.70
N HIS A 88 1.95 8.76 -3.22
CA HIS A 88 2.06 9.86 -4.19
C HIS A 88 1.22 9.65 -5.47
N LEU A 89 0.79 8.42 -5.77
CA LEU A 89 -0.12 8.09 -6.89
C LEU A 89 -1.61 8.14 -6.50
N SER A 90 -1.93 8.30 -5.21
CA SER A 90 -3.32 8.47 -4.77
C SER A 90 -3.85 9.87 -5.14
N PRO A 91 -5.17 10.08 -5.25
CA PRO A 91 -5.72 11.40 -5.55
C PRO A 91 -5.26 12.50 -4.58
N ILE A 92 -5.18 12.18 -3.28
CA ILE A 92 -4.71 13.12 -2.24
C ILE A 92 -3.21 13.35 -2.38
N GLY A 93 -2.42 12.28 -2.48
CA GLY A 93 -0.96 12.40 -2.60
C GLY A 93 -0.56 13.19 -3.84
N HIS A 94 -1.18 12.91 -4.98
CA HIS A 94 -0.93 13.61 -6.24
C HIS A 94 -1.28 15.10 -6.14
N ALA A 95 -2.40 15.45 -5.50
CA ALA A 95 -2.80 16.84 -5.31
C ALA A 95 -1.85 17.62 -4.39
N PHE A 96 -1.24 16.94 -3.40
CA PHE A 96 -0.30 17.55 -2.46
C PHE A 96 1.10 17.73 -3.08
N MET A 97 1.50 16.89 -4.04
CA MET A 97 2.83 16.96 -4.65
C MET A 97 3.15 18.37 -5.18
N GLY A 98 4.30 18.91 -4.76
CA GLY A 98 4.82 20.20 -5.18
C GLY A 98 4.17 21.43 -4.52
N LYS A 99 3.13 21.23 -3.70
CA LYS A 99 2.46 22.31 -2.96
C LYS A 99 3.31 22.78 -1.78
N LYS A 100 3.02 23.99 -1.30
CA LYS A 100 3.67 24.62 -0.14
C LYS A 100 2.66 24.90 0.98
N SER A 101 3.16 25.23 2.18
CA SER A 101 2.33 25.75 3.27
C SER A 101 1.51 26.97 2.81
N GLY A 102 0.23 26.99 3.19
CA GLY A 102 -0.76 27.99 2.80
C GLY A 102 -1.52 27.68 1.51
N ASP A 103 -1.08 26.69 0.72
CA ASP A 103 -1.82 26.30 -0.50
C ASP A 103 -3.11 25.56 -0.15
N LYS A 104 -4.14 25.78 -0.96
CA LYS A 104 -5.40 25.02 -0.93
C LYS A 104 -5.48 24.09 -2.13
N VAL A 105 -6.00 22.88 -1.94
CA VAL A 105 -6.23 21.92 -3.02
C VAL A 105 -7.61 21.31 -2.95
N MET A 106 -8.24 21.17 -4.12
CA MET A 106 -9.56 20.55 -4.24
C MET A 106 -9.39 19.14 -4.80
N ILE A 107 -9.87 18.14 -4.07
CA ILE A 107 -9.70 16.73 -4.42
C ILE A 107 -11.08 16.09 -4.61
N ARG A 108 -11.25 15.39 -5.74
CA ARG A 108 -12.42 14.54 -5.96
C ARG A 108 -12.18 13.18 -5.32
N THR A 109 -12.92 12.89 -4.26
CA THR A 109 -12.99 11.58 -3.65
C THR A 109 -14.26 10.86 -4.11
N PRO A 110 -14.37 9.52 -3.97
CA PRO A 110 -15.61 8.81 -4.27
C PRO A 110 -16.84 9.32 -3.48
N GLN A 111 -16.62 10.02 -2.37
CA GLN A 111 -17.67 10.57 -1.49
C GLN A 111 -18.03 12.03 -1.83
N GLY A 112 -17.34 12.67 -2.79
CA GLY A 112 -17.56 14.07 -3.16
C GLY A 112 -16.27 14.87 -3.32
N GLN A 113 -16.41 16.17 -3.60
CA GLN A 113 -15.29 17.10 -3.59
C GLN A 113 -14.97 17.50 -2.15
N ALA A 114 -13.68 17.49 -1.80
CA ALA A 114 -13.18 17.96 -0.51
C ALA A 114 -12.05 18.96 -0.74
N GLU A 115 -12.11 20.10 -0.06
CA GLU A 115 -11.03 21.07 -0.01
C GLU A 115 -10.07 20.73 1.13
N TYR A 116 -8.78 20.84 0.87
CA TYR A 116 -7.71 20.64 1.84
C TYR A 116 -6.82 21.86 1.87
N ASP A 117 -6.67 22.43 3.06
CA ASP A 117 -5.73 23.50 3.36
C ASP A 117 -4.42 22.90 3.88
N ILE A 118 -3.30 23.24 3.24
CA ILE A 118 -1.98 22.77 3.66
C ILE A 118 -1.45 23.73 4.72
N LEU A 119 -1.34 23.26 5.96
CA LEU A 119 -0.90 24.06 7.09
C LEU A 119 0.62 24.11 7.18
N SER A 120 1.29 22.96 7.10
CA SER A 120 2.75 22.86 7.16
C SER A 120 3.25 21.63 6.40
N ILE A 121 4.54 21.65 6.05
CA ILE A 121 5.22 20.55 5.39
C ILE A 121 6.57 20.38 6.08
N ASP A 122 6.82 19.16 6.56
CA ASP A 122 8.07 18.72 7.19
C ASP A 122 8.79 17.67 6.33
#